data_AF-A0A1G6H2J1-F1
#
_entry.id   AF-A0A1G6H2J1-F1
#
_cell.length_a   1.000
_cell.length_b   1.000
_cell.length_c   1.000
_cell.angle_alpha   90.00
_cell.angle_beta   90.00
_cell.angle_gamma   90.00
#
_symmetry.space_group_name_H-M   'P 1'
#
loop_
_entity.id
_entity.type
_entity.pdbx_description
1 polymer ?
#
loop_
_entity_poly.entity_id
_entity_poly.type
_entity_poly.pdbx_seq_one_letter_code
_entity_poly.pdbx_strand_id
1 'polypeptide(L)'
;MKQGKASQIKKIKHQRTKHRFTEKKKLSDFNFDEFVGFLRARYFLTRHDKFAPETYEVASFFLDDVLASMVQQNFSKFTSNERVIVNLNEVMQATLVNSDDRDWRYFILLLPALYDLQKFLAQEGSVNDRFGVASANFDINFWRMIIRTVVALNYFRFQGKDVTELMNSSNAIDELQFKFLKVNGDDDDFDLNTIDEVFRGVTVKMAPLKLADAEALAPVLTADEVDSEIQYAEKRLPQFQESSIKGVVSENVLKMLSAYHLGLAQKYQAVHSQWTAPLIETFTTHDLMNYWTPQWDNLDGIGGEVSKYVTFLGQKKALTNSQDLVSKLDGLSHYIDVLALNTLLANLKLSQVQELGQVKES
;
A
#
# COMPACT_ATOMS: atom_id res chain seq x y z
N MET A 1 -32.55 48.87 -44.43
CA MET A 1 -31.95 48.83 -43.07
C MET A 1 -32.27 47.53 -42.30
N LYS A 2 -31.93 46.34 -42.84
CA LYS A 2 -32.15 45.04 -42.15
C LYS A 2 -30.86 44.25 -41.83
N GLN A 3 -29.70 44.63 -42.35
CA GLN A 3 -28.44 43.89 -42.14
C GLN A 3 -27.66 44.29 -40.88
N GLY A 4 -27.83 45.52 -40.35
CA GLY A 4 -27.10 45.97 -39.15
C GLY A 4 -27.59 45.38 -37.82
N LYS A 5 -28.90 45.07 -37.70
CA LYS A 5 -29.47 44.49 -36.47
C LYS A 5 -29.10 43.01 -36.30
N ALA A 6 -28.99 42.25 -37.39
CA ALA A 6 -28.64 40.82 -37.33
C ALA A 6 -27.17 40.58 -36.91
N SER A 7 -26.24 41.44 -37.33
CA SER A 7 -24.82 41.35 -36.93
C SER A 7 -24.60 41.76 -35.47
N GLN A 8 -25.35 42.74 -34.97
CA GLN A 8 -25.34 43.12 -33.55
C GLN A 8 -25.95 42.03 -32.66
N ILE A 9 -27.05 41.39 -33.07
CA ILE A 9 -27.65 40.27 -32.33
C ILE A 9 -26.72 39.05 -32.32
N LYS A 10 -26.02 38.75 -33.43
CA LYS A 10 -24.98 37.70 -33.45
C LYS A 10 -23.81 38.02 -32.53
N LYS A 11 -23.30 39.26 -32.52
CA LYS A 11 -22.23 39.68 -31.60
C LYS A 11 -22.65 39.62 -30.12
N ILE A 12 -23.88 40.03 -29.80
CA ILE A 12 -24.42 39.95 -28.42
C ILE A 12 -24.67 38.49 -28.01
N LYS A 13 -25.16 37.63 -28.92
CA LYS A 13 -25.24 36.18 -28.65
C LYS A 13 -23.87 35.57 -28.42
N HIS A 14 -22.87 35.94 -29.23
CA HIS A 14 -21.50 35.41 -29.11
C HIS A 14 -20.77 35.91 -27.86
N GLN A 15 -21.04 37.14 -27.42
CA GLN A 15 -20.59 37.68 -26.13
C GLN A 15 -21.33 37.04 -24.96
N ARG A 16 -22.64 36.80 -25.06
CA ARG A 16 -23.40 36.08 -24.02
C ARG A 16 -23.04 34.60 -23.92
N THR A 17 -22.64 33.91 -25.00
CA THR A 17 -22.08 32.56 -24.92
C THR A 17 -20.64 32.55 -24.40
N LYS A 18 -19.82 33.58 -24.71
CA LYS A 18 -18.49 33.74 -24.07
C LYS A 18 -18.56 34.10 -22.58
N HIS A 19 -19.62 34.80 -22.14
CA HIS A 19 -19.82 35.14 -20.72
C HIS A 19 -20.64 34.12 -19.93
N ARG A 20 -21.25 33.10 -20.56
CA ARG A 20 -22.02 32.05 -19.86
C ARG A 20 -21.24 30.78 -19.51
N PHE A 21 -19.97 30.67 -19.87
CA PHE A 21 -19.17 29.48 -19.55
C PHE A 21 -17.72 29.85 -19.27
N THR A 22 -17.50 30.59 -18.18
CA THR A 22 -16.27 30.55 -17.39
C THR A 22 -16.61 31.02 -15.98
N GLU A 23 -17.67 30.47 -15.38
CA GLU A 23 -17.52 30.17 -13.96
C GLU A 23 -16.39 29.14 -13.92
N LYS A 24 -15.18 29.55 -13.52
CA LYS A 24 -14.19 28.60 -13.02
C LYS A 24 -14.92 27.89 -11.89
N LYS A 25 -15.50 26.72 -12.18
CA LYS A 25 -16.15 25.88 -11.18
C LYS A 25 -15.07 25.66 -10.13
N LYS A 26 -15.20 26.39 -9.01
CA LYS A 26 -14.22 26.31 -7.94
C LYS A 26 -14.25 24.85 -7.50
N LEU A 27 -13.12 24.16 -7.62
CA LEU A 27 -13.02 22.78 -7.17
C LEU A 27 -13.33 22.76 -5.66
N SER A 28 -14.01 21.72 -5.20
CA SER A 28 -14.20 21.50 -3.77
C SER A 28 -12.86 21.42 -3.06
N ASP A 29 -12.82 21.64 -1.76
CA ASP A 29 -11.59 21.47 -1.00
C ASP A 29 -11.09 20.03 -1.17
N PHE A 30 -9.77 19.87 -1.30
CA PHE A 30 -9.18 18.56 -1.51
C PHE A 30 -9.26 17.75 -0.22
N ASN A 31 -9.87 16.57 -0.31
CA ASN A 31 -9.86 15.57 0.74
C ASN A 31 -9.05 14.37 0.23
N PHE A 32 -7.91 14.09 0.88
CA PHE A 32 -7.02 12.99 0.51
C PHE A 32 -7.71 11.64 0.64
N ASP A 33 -8.41 11.40 1.75
CA ASP A 33 -9.05 10.12 2.04
C ASP A 33 -10.17 9.81 1.05
N GLU A 34 -10.97 10.83 0.67
CA GLU A 34 -11.99 10.67 -0.37
C GLU A 34 -11.37 10.40 -1.74
N PHE A 35 -10.29 11.11 -2.09
CA PHE A 35 -9.61 10.95 -3.36
C PHE A 35 -8.99 9.56 -3.50
N VAL A 36 -8.24 9.13 -2.49
CA VAL A 36 -7.61 7.81 -2.45
C VAL A 36 -8.65 6.70 -2.37
N GLY A 37 -9.63 6.84 -1.48
CA GLY A 37 -10.71 5.87 -1.31
C GLY A 37 -11.51 5.67 -2.61
N PHE A 38 -11.78 6.74 -3.36
CA PHE A 38 -12.41 6.64 -4.67
C PHE A 38 -11.56 5.83 -5.66
N LEU A 39 -10.27 6.16 -5.80
CA LEU A 39 -9.40 5.48 -6.77
C LEU A 39 -9.16 4.01 -6.40
N ARG A 40 -8.97 3.69 -5.11
CA ARG A 40 -8.87 2.31 -4.62
C ARG A 40 -10.12 1.50 -4.96
N ALA A 41 -11.31 2.03 -4.65
CA ALA A 41 -12.57 1.36 -4.94
C ALA A 41 -12.76 1.12 -6.44
N ARG A 42 -12.40 2.10 -7.28
CA ARG A 42 -12.43 1.98 -8.74
C ARG A 42 -11.45 0.93 -9.26
N TYR A 43 -10.25 0.88 -8.70
CA TYR A 43 -9.26 -0.12 -9.06
C TYR A 43 -9.75 -1.53 -8.72
N PHE A 44 -10.20 -1.74 -7.47
CA PHE A 44 -10.77 -3.01 -7.01
C PHE A 44 -11.89 -3.49 -7.95
N LEU A 45 -12.90 -2.65 -8.20
CA LEU A 45 -14.05 -3.00 -9.04
C LEU A 45 -13.69 -3.32 -10.50
N THR A 46 -12.52 -2.90 -10.99
CA THR A 46 -12.14 -3.08 -12.40
C THR A 46 -10.97 -4.04 -12.63
N ARG A 47 -10.25 -4.43 -11.57
CA ARG A 47 -9.00 -5.22 -11.67
C ARG A 47 -8.91 -6.38 -10.71
N HIS A 48 -9.74 -6.46 -9.66
CA HIS A 48 -9.72 -7.57 -8.71
C HIS A 48 -9.78 -8.95 -9.40
N ASP A 49 -10.73 -9.14 -10.32
CA ASP A 49 -10.90 -10.42 -11.02
C ASP A 49 -9.95 -10.60 -12.22
N LYS A 50 -9.13 -9.58 -12.55
CA LYS A 50 -8.18 -9.63 -13.67
C LYS A 50 -6.89 -10.36 -13.29
N PHE A 51 -6.47 -10.24 -12.03
CA PHE A 51 -5.19 -10.74 -11.55
C PHE A 51 -5.39 -11.94 -10.61
N ALA A 52 -4.35 -12.76 -10.47
CA ALA A 52 -4.29 -13.68 -9.34
C ALA A 52 -4.23 -12.87 -8.03
N PRO A 53 -4.74 -13.40 -6.90
CA PRO A 53 -4.77 -12.69 -5.62
C PRO A 53 -3.41 -12.10 -5.22
N GLU A 54 -2.32 -12.84 -5.46
CA GLU A 54 -0.96 -12.41 -5.15
C GLU A 54 -0.56 -11.15 -5.93
N THR A 55 -0.78 -11.16 -7.23
CA THR A 55 -0.49 -10.02 -8.11
C THR A 55 -1.42 -8.84 -7.81
N TYR A 56 -2.68 -9.10 -7.49
CA TYR A 56 -3.64 -8.06 -7.15
C TYR A 56 -3.23 -7.31 -5.88
N GLU A 57 -2.92 -8.03 -4.79
CA GLU A 57 -2.54 -7.42 -3.52
C GLU A 57 -1.24 -6.61 -3.66
N VAL A 58 -0.22 -7.16 -4.33
CA VAL A 58 1.03 -6.42 -4.65
C VAL A 58 0.74 -5.13 -5.42
N ALA A 59 -0.17 -5.17 -6.40
CA ALA A 59 -0.57 -4.01 -7.17
C ALA A 59 -1.41 -3.00 -6.36
N SER A 60 -2.21 -3.47 -5.39
CA SER A 60 -2.99 -2.61 -4.49
C SER A 60 -2.07 -1.79 -3.59
N PHE A 61 -1.11 -2.45 -2.93
CA PHE A 61 -0.06 -1.77 -2.16
C PHE A 61 0.66 -0.71 -3.00
N PHE A 62 1.05 -1.08 -4.23
CA PHE A 62 1.75 -0.16 -5.09
C PHE A 62 0.88 1.03 -5.51
N LEU A 63 -0.40 0.81 -5.79
CA LEU A 63 -1.35 1.89 -6.09
C LEU A 63 -1.38 2.89 -4.94
N ASP A 64 -1.45 2.43 -3.70
CA ASP A 64 -1.50 3.29 -2.53
C ASP A 64 -0.26 4.16 -2.38
N ASP A 65 0.90 3.54 -2.51
CA ASP A 65 2.18 4.26 -2.45
C ASP A 65 2.30 5.26 -3.62
N VAL A 66 1.76 4.93 -4.80
CA VAL A 66 1.69 5.84 -5.96
C VAL A 66 0.76 7.01 -5.69
N LEU A 67 -0.41 6.79 -5.08
CA LEU A 67 -1.37 7.85 -4.76
C LEU A 67 -0.80 8.80 -3.69
N ALA A 68 -0.15 8.25 -2.66
CA ALA A 68 0.54 9.04 -1.65
C ALA A 68 1.68 9.87 -2.27
N SER A 69 2.55 9.24 -3.07
CA SER A 69 3.66 9.89 -3.77
C SER A 69 3.18 10.99 -4.74
N MET A 70 2.11 10.73 -5.49
CA MET A 70 1.49 11.71 -6.40
C MET A 70 1.07 12.98 -5.66
N VAL A 71 0.37 12.82 -4.52
CA VAL A 71 -0.10 13.94 -3.72
C VAL A 71 1.06 14.66 -3.04
N GLN A 72 2.02 13.91 -2.48
CA GLN A 72 3.19 14.49 -1.81
C GLN A 72 4.03 15.35 -2.77
N GLN A 73 4.36 14.83 -3.95
CA GLN A 73 5.16 15.56 -4.95
C GLN A 73 4.44 16.78 -5.53
N ASN A 74 3.10 16.82 -5.47
CA ASN A 74 2.28 17.87 -6.04
C ASN A 74 1.39 18.58 -5.01
N PHE A 75 1.76 18.55 -3.73
CA PHE A 75 0.89 18.93 -2.61
C PHE A 75 0.29 20.34 -2.76
N SER A 76 1.13 21.32 -3.11
CA SER A 76 0.69 22.72 -3.31
C SER A 76 -0.30 22.87 -4.46
N LYS A 77 -0.19 22.04 -5.50
CA LYS A 77 -1.13 22.02 -6.62
C LYS A 77 -2.42 21.30 -6.24
N PHE A 78 -2.33 20.16 -5.56
CA PHE A 78 -3.51 19.42 -5.09
C PHE A 78 -4.34 20.22 -4.10
N THR A 79 -3.74 21.07 -3.27
CA THR A 79 -4.46 21.96 -2.34
C THR A 79 -4.91 23.29 -2.97
N SER A 80 -4.58 23.52 -4.24
CA SER A 80 -5.01 24.71 -4.99
C SER A 80 -6.41 24.54 -5.60
N ASN A 81 -6.96 25.61 -6.19
CA ASN A 81 -8.21 25.54 -6.97
C ASN A 81 -7.98 25.15 -8.45
N GLU A 82 -6.80 24.63 -8.79
CA GLU A 82 -6.41 24.29 -10.15
C GLU A 82 -6.28 22.78 -10.35
N ARG A 83 -6.45 22.35 -11.60
CA ARG A 83 -6.23 20.95 -11.99
C ARG A 83 -4.74 20.65 -12.00
N VAL A 84 -4.34 19.57 -11.33
CA VAL A 84 -2.95 19.09 -11.28
C VAL A 84 -2.65 18.24 -12.50
N ILE A 85 -1.57 18.53 -13.22
CA ILE A 85 -1.03 17.62 -14.24
C ILE A 85 0.16 16.89 -13.64
N VAL A 86 0.05 15.56 -13.53
CA VAL A 86 1.01 14.68 -12.87
C VAL A 86 1.83 13.95 -13.92
N ASN A 87 3.16 13.94 -13.77
CA ASN A 87 4.02 13.06 -14.55
C ASN A 87 4.01 11.67 -13.93
N LEU A 88 3.21 10.76 -14.50
CA LEU A 88 2.95 9.48 -13.86
C LEU A 88 4.16 8.54 -13.85
N ASN A 89 5.03 8.59 -14.87
CA ASN A 89 6.25 7.78 -14.89
C ASN A 89 7.21 8.17 -13.77
N GLU A 90 7.40 9.48 -13.54
CA GLU A 90 8.23 9.98 -12.44
C GLU A 90 7.67 9.59 -11.08
N VAL A 91 6.35 9.73 -10.88
CA VAL A 91 5.70 9.33 -9.62
C VAL A 91 5.89 7.83 -9.37
N MET A 92 5.54 6.98 -10.35
CA MET A 92 5.63 5.52 -10.18
C MET A 92 7.08 5.04 -10.02
N GLN A 93 8.03 5.63 -10.76
CA GLN A 93 9.45 5.32 -10.59
C GLN A 93 9.93 5.72 -9.19
N ALA A 94 9.59 6.93 -8.72
CA ALA A 94 9.94 7.37 -7.37
C ALA A 94 9.33 6.45 -6.31
N THR A 95 8.08 6.01 -6.51
CA THR A 95 7.42 5.06 -5.62
C THR A 95 8.20 3.74 -5.57
N LEU A 96 8.55 3.14 -6.72
CA LEU A 96 9.34 1.89 -6.75
C LEU A 96 10.70 2.04 -6.03
N VAL A 97 11.40 3.15 -6.26
CA VAL A 97 12.70 3.42 -5.64
C VAL A 97 12.59 3.60 -4.12
N ASN A 98 11.45 4.10 -3.64
CA ASN A 98 11.19 4.32 -2.21
C ASN A 98 10.54 3.11 -1.51
N SER A 99 10.10 2.08 -2.22
CA SER A 99 9.68 0.80 -1.63
C SER A 99 10.89 0.01 -1.15
N ASP A 100 11.52 0.45 -0.06
CA ASP A 100 12.78 -0.07 0.45
C ASP A 100 12.64 -1.12 1.55
N ASP A 101 11.42 -1.58 1.80
CA ASP A 101 11.02 -2.50 2.87
C ASP A 101 10.24 -3.72 2.32
N ARG A 102 10.29 -3.96 1.01
CA ARG A 102 9.59 -5.07 0.32
C ARG A 102 10.58 -6.14 -0.15
N ASP A 103 10.20 -7.41 -0.03
CA ASP A 103 10.94 -8.56 -0.59
C ASP A 103 11.08 -8.43 -2.11
N TRP A 104 12.16 -8.95 -2.71
CA TRP A 104 12.39 -8.82 -4.15
C TRP A 104 11.25 -9.39 -5.01
N ARG A 105 10.55 -10.43 -4.51
CA ARG A 105 9.40 -11.05 -5.19
C ARG A 105 8.26 -10.06 -5.41
N TYR A 106 8.10 -9.06 -4.53
CA TYR A 106 7.14 -7.97 -4.69
C TYR A 106 7.29 -7.31 -6.06
N PHE A 107 8.51 -6.92 -6.42
CA PHE A 107 8.76 -6.20 -7.67
C PHE A 107 8.52 -7.08 -8.89
N ILE A 108 8.87 -8.36 -8.81
CA ILE A 108 8.63 -9.31 -9.92
C ILE A 108 7.13 -9.53 -10.13
N LEU A 109 6.35 -9.68 -9.06
CA LEU A 109 4.90 -9.83 -9.13
C LEU A 109 4.19 -8.55 -9.62
N LEU A 110 4.81 -7.38 -9.43
CA LEU A 110 4.25 -6.10 -9.83
C LEU A 110 4.36 -5.84 -11.35
N LEU A 111 5.37 -6.39 -12.03
CA LEU A 111 5.60 -6.24 -13.48
C LEU A 111 4.34 -6.34 -14.35
N PRO A 112 3.54 -7.42 -14.28
CA PRO A 112 2.34 -7.56 -15.11
C PRO A 112 1.28 -6.48 -14.83
N ALA A 113 1.28 -5.87 -13.64
CA ALA A 113 0.28 -4.88 -13.24
C ALA A 113 0.70 -3.43 -13.52
N LEU A 114 2.00 -3.13 -13.66
CA LEU A 114 2.50 -1.75 -13.81
C LEU A 114 1.86 -1.01 -14.99
N TYR A 115 1.83 -1.67 -16.15
CA TYR A 115 1.25 -1.09 -17.35
C TYR A 115 -0.27 -0.84 -17.22
N ASP A 116 -0.98 -1.77 -16.57
CA ASP A 116 -2.41 -1.64 -16.33
C ASP A 116 -2.73 -0.53 -15.32
N LEU A 117 -1.91 -0.39 -14.27
CA LEU A 117 -2.01 0.69 -13.29
C LEU A 117 -1.79 2.05 -13.94
N GLN A 118 -0.81 2.16 -14.83
CA GLN A 118 -0.59 3.37 -15.62
C GLN A 118 -1.82 3.74 -16.46
N LYS A 119 -2.35 2.76 -17.20
CA LYS A 119 -3.56 2.95 -18.01
C LYS A 119 -4.76 3.36 -17.16
N PHE A 120 -4.94 2.69 -16.02
CA PHE A 120 -6.00 2.99 -15.08
C PHE A 120 -5.93 4.45 -14.59
N LEU A 121 -4.77 4.89 -14.08
CA LEU A 121 -4.60 6.25 -13.59
C LEU A 121 -4.68 7.31 -14.70
N ALA A 122 -4.21 7.00 -15.91
CA ALA A 122 -4.38 7.89 -17.06
C ALA A 122 -5.84 8.04 -17.47
N GLN A 123 -6.62 6.94 -17.44
CA GLN A 123 -8.06 6.96 -17.72
C GLN A 123 -8.81 7.75 -16.65
N GLU A 124 -8.60 7.46 -15.37
CA GLU A 124 -9.24 8.18 -14.27
C GLU A 124 -8.82 9.67 -14.28
N GLY A 125 -7.55 9.96 -14.53
CA GLY A 125 -7.04 11.32 -14.69
C GLY A 125 -7.64 12.06 -15.88
N SER A 126 -8.12 11.40 -16.93
CA SER A 126 -8.73 12.08 -18.09
C SER A 126 -10.10 12.69 -17.75
N VAL A 127 -10.84 12.06 -16.83
CA VAL A 127 -12.20 12.44 -16.43
C VAL A 127 -12.26 13.15 -15.08
N ASN A 128 -11.19 13.12 -14.29
CA ASN A 128 -11.14 13.76 -12.98
C ASN A 128 -10.95 15.29 -13.10
N ASP A 129 -11.77 16.04 -12.37
CA ASP A 129 -11.71 17.51 -12.36
C ASP A 129 -10.45 18.05 -11.67
N ARG A 130 -9.86 17.28 -10.72
CA ARG A 130 -8.74 17.67 -9.85
C ARG A 130 -7.38 17.28 -10.41
N PHE A 131 -7.24 16.13 -11.08
CA PHE A 131 -5.96 15.72 -11.66
C PHE A 131 -6.07 15.28 -13.11
N GLY A 132 -4.93 15.23 -13.78
CA GLY A 132 -4.73 14.64 -15.09
C GLY A 132 -3.30 14.11 -15.19
N VAL A 133 -3.03 13.30 -16.20
CA VAL A 133 -1.72 12.65 -16.38
C VAL A 133 -1.04 13.22 -17.62
N ALA A 134 0.23 13.61 -17.46
CA ALA A 134 1.14 13.78 -18.58
C ALA A 134 1.60 12.39 -19.01
N SER A 135 1.11 11.91 -20.15
CA SER A 135 1.45 10.60 -20.69
C SER A 135 2.85 10.65 -21.31
N ALA A 136 3.76 9.84 -20.79
CA ALA A 136 4.95 9.40 -21.52
C ALA A 136 4.62 8.04 -22.15
N ASN A 137 5.25 7.71 -23.30
CA ASN A 137 5.01 6.42 -23.95
C ASN A 137 5.25 5.27 -22.96
N PHE A 138 4.24 4.42 -22.79
CA PHE A 138 4.27 3.32 -21.84
C PHE A 138 4.99 2.13 -22.47
N ASP A 139 6.17 1.81 -21.94
CA ASP A 139 7.01 0.71 -22.39
C ASP A 139 7.24 -0.26 -21.23
N ILE A 140 6.93 -1.54 -21.44
CA ILE A 140 7.15 -2.57 -20.43
C ILE A 140 8.63 -2.83 -20.19
N ASN A 141 9.48 -2.65 -21.20
CA ASN A 141 10.93 -2.83 -21.08
C ASN A 141 11.55 -1.72 -20.21
N PHE A 142 10.99 -0.50 -20.26
CA PHE A 142 11.33 0.54 -19.30
C PHE A 142 11.07 0.08 -17.86
N TRP A 143 9.91 -0.53 -17.58
CA TRP A 143 9.59 -1.01 -16.25
C TRP A 143 10.42 -2.21 -15.81
N ARG A 144 10.74 -3.13 -16.72
CA ARG A 144 11.67 -4.23 -16.46
C ARG A 144 13.04 -3.70 -16.03
N MET A 145 13.57 -2.70 -16.75
CA MET A 145 14.81 -2.02 -16.38
C MET A 145 14.72 -1.39 -14.98
N ILE A 146 13.68 -0.59 -14.70
CA ILE A 146 13.52 0.07 -13.40
C ILE A 146 13.45 -0.96 -12.26
N ILE A 147 12.69 -2.05 -12.43
CA ILE A 147 12.58 -3.10 -11.41
C ILE A 147 13.92 -3.80 -11.18
N ARG A 148 14.68 -4.11 -12.23
CA ARG A 148 16.05 -4.65 -12.04
C ARG A 148 16.91 -3.72 -11.21
N THR A 149 16.89 -2.41 -11.51
CA THR A 149 17.62 -1.42 -10.73
C THR A 149 17.18 -1.46 -9.28
N VAL A 150 15.88 -1.35 -9.01
CA VAL A 150 15.33 -1.32 -7.64
C VAL A 150 15.69 -2.57 -6.84
N VAL A 151 15.56 -3.77 -7.44
CA VAL A 151 15.96 -5.02 -6.79
C VAL A 151 17.45 -5.00 -6.44
N ALA A 152 18.32 -4.52 -7.35
CA ALA A 152 19.75 -4.40 -7.05
C ALA A 152 20.05 -3.36 -5.95
N LEU A 153 19.35 -2.23 -5.93
CA LEU A 153 19.49 -1.23 -4.85
C LEU A 153 19.09 -1.84 -3.49
N ASN A 154 17.93 -2.51 -3.44
CA ASN A 154 17.41 -3.09 -2.21
C ASN A 154 18.33 -4.18 -1.64
N TYR A 155 18.97 -4.99 -2.49
CA TYR A 155 20.02 -5.94 -2.04
C TYR A 155 21.10 -5.25 -1.20
N PHE A 156 21.60 -4.10 -1.64
CA PHE A 156 22.63 -3.35 -0.91
C PHE A 156 22.07 -2.60 0.29
N ARG A 157 20.85 -2.04 0.21
CA ARG A 157 20.17 -1.42 1.36
C ARG A 157 19.98 -2.40 2.51
N PHE A 158 19.54 -3.62 2.22
CA PHE A 158 19.34 -4.66 3.23
C PHE A 158 20.65 -5.08 3.89
N GLN A 159 21.78 -4.97 3.21
CA GLN A 159 23.10 -5.15 3.82
C GLN A 159 23.59 -3.92 4.61
N GLY A 160 22.84 -2.83 4.65
CA GLY A 160 23.21 -1.60 5.35
C GLY A 160 24.25 -0.76 4.62
N LYS A 161 24.38 -0.93 3.30
CA LYS A 161 25.27 -0.10 2.48
C LYS A 161 24.58 1.20 2.07
N ASP A 162 25.33 2.29 2.00
CA ASP A 162 24.85 3.54 1.43
C ASP A 162 24.78 3.41 -0.09
N VAL A 163 23.56 3.32 -0.60
CA VAL A 163 23.31 3.19 -2.03
C VAL A 163 23.69 4.46 -2.79
N THR A 164 23.55 5.63 -2.19
CA THR A 164 23.94 6.91 -2.82
C THR A 164 25.44 6.94 -3.05
N GLU A 165 26.21 6.50 -2.06
CA GLU A 165 27.67 6.37 -2.20
C GLU A 165 28.04 5.33 -3.26
N LEU A 166 27.40 4.16 -3.25
CA LEU A 166 27.65 3.11 -4.23
C LEU A 166 27.38 3.56 -5.66
N MET A 167 26.27 4.28 -5.90
CA MET A 167 25.95 4.83 -7.23
C MET A 167 26.99 5.84 -7.73
N ASN A 168 27.65 6.56 -6.82
CA ASN A 168 28.65 7.57 -7.19
C ASN A 168 30.08 7.02 -7.35
N SER A 169 30.39 5.88 -6.72
CA SER A 169 31.77 5.41 -6.54
C SER A 169 32.04 4.00 -7.08
N SER A 170 31.02 3.26 -7.50
CA SER A 170 31.14 1.85 -7.85
C SER A 170 30.17 1.44 -8.96
N ASN A 171 30.57 0.47 -9.79
CA ASN A 171 29.71 -0.15 -10.80
C ASN A 171 28.93 -1.36 -10.26
N ALA A 172 28.97 -1.62 -8.94
CA ALA A 172 28.42 -2.82 -8.33
C ALA A 172 26.90 -2.98 -8.56
N ILE A 173 26.16 -1.87 -8.64
CA ILE A 173 24.71 -1.89 -8.90
C ILE A 173 24.45 -2.30 -10.36
N ASP A 174 25.21 -1.77 -11.32
CA ASP A 174 25.08 -2.13 -12.73
C ASP A 174 25.45 -3.60 -12.96
N GLU A 175 26.58 -4.06 -12.38
CA GLU A 175 26.98 -5.46 -12.44
C GLU A 175 25.89 -6.40 -11.92
N LEU A 176 25.22 -6.02 -10.83
CA LEU A 176 24.16 -6.82 -10.24
C LEU A 176 22.90 -6.82 -11.11
N GLN A 177 22.51 -5.66 -11.65
CA GLN A 177 21.40 -5.57 -12.60
C GLN A 177 21.60 -6.47 -13.82
N PHE A 178 22.82 -6.55 -14.37
CA PHE A 178 23.13 -7.43 -15.49
C PHE A 178 23.07 -8.91 -15.11
N LYS A 179 23.50 -9.28 -13.89
CA LYS A 179 23.39 -10.67 -13.40
C LYS A 179 21.95 -11.14 -13.24
N PHE A 180 21.01 -10.21 -13.03
CA PHE A 180 19.58 -10.54 -12.92
C PHE A 180 18.90 -10.77 -14.26
N LEU A 181 19.58 -10.62 -15.39
CA LEU A 181 19.04 -10.93 -16.70
C LEU A 181 19.30 -12.38 -17.09
N LYS A 182 18.30 -13.03 -17.70
CA LYS A 182 18.52 -14.28 -18.42
C LYS A 182 19.33 -14.00 -19.67
N VAL A 183 20.20 -14.94 -20.01
CA VAL A 183 20.94 -14.91 -21.28
C VAL A 183 20.10 -15.66 -22.33
N ASN A 184 19.00 -15.05 -22.79
CA ASN A 184 18.03 -15.70 -23.70
C ASN A 184 17.64 -14.91 -24.97
N GLY A 185 18.46 -13.95 -25.44
CA GLY A 185 18.23 -13.24 -26.69
C GLY A 185 17.76 -11.81 -26.47
N ASP A 186 16.72 -11.37 -27.18
CA ASP A 186 16.27 -9.96 -27.24
C ASP A 186 15.32 -9.54 -26.10
N ASP A 187 14.88 -10.48 -25.24
CA ASP A 187 13.95 -10.20 -24.15
C ASP A 187 14.68 -9.92 -22.82
N ASP A 188 14.34 -8.80 -22.17
CA ASP A 188 14.82 -8.41 -20.84
C ASP A 188 14.13 -9.22 -19.72
N ASP A 189 14.26 -10.55 -19.78
CA ASP A 189 13.69 -11.46 -18.80
C ASP A 189 14.57 -11.62 -17.56
N PHE A 190 13.91 -11.75 -16.40
CA PHE A 190 14.59 -11.92 -15.13
C PHE A 190 15.08 -13.36 -14.92
N ASP A 191 16.34 -13.51 -14.52
CA ASP A 191 16.88 -14.76 -14.00
C ASP A 191 16.54 -14.91 -12.51
N LEU A 192 15.35 -15.45 -12.26
CA LEU A 192 14.84 -15.61 -10.91
C LEU A 192 15.69 -16.56 -10.05
N ASN A 193 16.40 -17.53 -10.64
CA ASN A 193 17.29 -18.41 -9.88
C ASN A 193 18.48 -17.62 -9.34
N THR A 194 19.07 -16.77 -10.19
CA THR A 194 20.18 -15.91 -9.78
C THR A 194 19.74 -14.88 -8.74
N ILE A 195 18.55 -14.28 -8.88
CA ILE A 195 18.00 -13.37 -7.88
C ILE A 195 17.79 -14.09 -6.54
N ASP A 196 17.14 -15.25 -6.52
CA ASP A 196 16.89 -16.01 -5.29
C ASP A 196 18.19 -16.42 -4.58
N GLU A 197 19.21 -16.83 -5.33
CA GLU A 197 20.53 -17.15 -4.77
C GLU A 197 21.22 -15.92 -4.18
N VAL A 198 21.20 -14.77 -4.89
CA VAL A 198 21.81 -13.53 -4.40
C VAL A 198 21.17 -13.07 -3.10
N PHE A 199 19.84 -13.17 -3.00
CA PHE A 199 19.10 -12.76 -1.80
C PHE A 199 19.10 -13.84 -0.70
N ARG A 200 19.73 -14.99 -0.91
CA ARG A 200 19.80 -16.05 0.10
C ARG A 200 20.49 -15.52 1.37
N GLY A 201 19.77 -15.59 2.48
CA GLY A 201 20.26 -15.10 3.77
C GLY A 201 20.23 -13.57 3.93
N VAL A 202 19.69 -12.83 2.96
CA VAL A 202 19.41 -11.40 3.10
C VAL A 202 17.99 -11.23 3.62
N THR A 203 17.86 -10.62 4.80
CA THR A 203 16.56 -10.31 5.39
C THR A 203 16.11 -8.92 4.98
N VAL A 204 14.84 -8.79 4.62
CA VAL A 204 14.20 -7.49 4.37
C VAL A 204 14.32 -6.62 5.62
N LYS A 205 14.71 -5.35 5.45
CA LYS A 205 14.76 -4.38 6.55
C LYS A 205 13.48 -3.56 6.56
N MET A 206 12.77 -3.60 7.67
CA MET A 206 11.59 -2.77 7.92
C MET A 206 11.94 -1.68 8.93
N ALA A 207 11.28 -0.53 8.82
CA ALA A 207 11.39 0.51 9.84
C ALA A 207 10.88 -0.03 11.19
N PRO A 208 11.66 0.06 12.28
CA PRO A 208 11.24 -0.48 13.57
C PRO A 208 10.11 0.37 14.17
N LEU A 209 9.22 -0.30 14.91
CA LEU A 209 8.23 0.36 15.75
C LEU A 209 8.92 0.95 16.99
N LYS A 210 8.48 2.14 17.43
CA LYS A 210 9.23 2.97 18.40
C LYS A 210 9.10 2.49 19.84
N LEU A 211 8.06 1.74 20.16
CA LEU A 211 7.68 1.30 21.50
C LEU A 211 7.74 -0.23 21.66
N ALA A 212 8.45 -0.93 20.77
CA ALA A 212 8.54 -2.39 20.76
C ALA A 212 9.54 -2.95 21.78
N ASP A 213 9.35 -2.64 23.07
CA ASP A 213 10.23 -3.04 24.18
C ASP A 213 9.48 -3.36 25.50
N ALA A 214 8.19 -3.70 25.41
CA ALA A 214 7.36 -3.98 26.56
C ALA A 214 7.59 -5.38 27.14
N GLU A 215 7.61 -5.47 28.47
CA GLU A 215 7.63 -6.75 29.20
C GLU A 215 6.21 -7.28 29.44
N ALA A 216 6.12 -8.58 29.73
CA ALA A 216 4.87 -9.20 30.16
C ALA A 216 4.40 -8.61 31.50
N LEU A 217 3.09 -8.42 31.63
CA LEU A 217 2.49 -7.87 32.84
C LEU A 217 2.49 -8.88 33.99
N ALA A 218 2.45 -8.36 35.21
CA ALA A 218 2.24 -9.13 36.43
C ALA A 218 0.91 -8.71 37.11
N PRO A 219 0.18 -9.64 37.75
CA PRO A 219 0.46 -11.08 37.86
C PRO A 219 0.19 -11.84 36.55
N VAL A 220 0.69 -13.08 36.48
CA VAL A 220 0.39 -14.01 35.39
C VAL A 220 -1.10 -14.33 35.40
N LEU A 221 -1.73 -14.27 34.22
CA LEU A 221 -3.13 -14.63 34.05
C LEU A 221 -3.32 -16.13 34.28
N THR A 222 -4.43 -16.46 34.93
CA THR A 222 -4.90 -17.84 35.03
C THR A 222 -5.46 -18.32 33.69
N ALA A 223 -5.57 -19.64 33.52
CA ALA A 223 -6.16 -20.23 32.31
C ALA A 223 -7.61 -19.73 32.09
N ASP A 224 -8.39 -19.61 33.17
CA ASP A 224 -9.77 -19.12 33.10
C ASP A 224 -9.84 -17.65 32.63
N GLU A 225 -8.85 -16.82 32.99
CA GLU A 225 -8.76 -15.43 32.55
C GLU A 225 -8.37 -15.32 31.07
N VAL A 226 -7.45 -16.17 30.61
CA VAL A 226 -7.10 -16.28 29.18
C VAL A 226 -8.31 -16.77 28.37
N ASP A 227 -9.01 -17.80 28.83
CA ASP A 227 -10.21 -18.32 28.15
C ASP A 227 -11.33 -17.27 28.13
N SER A 228 -11.48 -16.49 29.20
CA SER A 228 -12.43 -15.37 29.25
C SER A 228 -12.09 -14.28 28.23
N GLU A 229 -10.82 -14.01 28.00
CA GLU A 229 -10.36 -13.06 26.98
C GLU A 229 -10.65 -13.56 25.56
N ILE A 230 -10.44 -14.85 25.30
CA ILE A 230 -10.74 -15.46 24.00
C ILE A 230 -12.25 -15.44 23.75
N GLN A 231 -13.08 -15.83 24.72
CA GLN A 231 -14.54 -15.76 24.61
C GLN A 231 -15.03 -14.32 24.40
N TYR A 232 -14.37 -13.35 25.03
CA TYR A 232 -14.63 -11.94 24.78
C TYR A 232 -14.37 -11.57 23.31
N ALA A 233 -13.21 -11.97 22.77
CA ALA A 233 -12.84 -11.72 21.38
C ALA A 233 -13.84 -12.37 20.40
N GLU A 234 -14.20 -13.64 20.61
CA GLU A 234 -15.18 -14.38 19.80
C GLU A 234 -16.54 -13.67 19.72
N LYS A 235 -16.93 -12.96 20.78
CA LYS A 235 -18.17 -12.18 20.80
C LYS A 235 -18.02 -10.80 20.15
N ARG A 236 -16.87 -10.14 20.31
CA ARG A 236 -16.66 -8.74 19.87
C ARG A 236 -16.24 -8.61 18.43
N LEU A 237 -15.42 -9.53 17.92
CA LEU A 237 -14.93 -9.49 16.55
C LEU A 237 -16.04 -9.56 15.50
N PRO A 238 -17.09 -10.42 15.64
CA PRO A 238 -18.25 -10.37 14.75
C PRO A 238 -19.02 -9.06 14.85
N GLN A 239 -19.17 -8.48 16.05
CA GLN A 239 -19.84 -7.19 16.21
C GLN A 239 -19.07 -6.05 15.57
N PHE A 240 -17.73 -6.11 15.60
CA PHE A 240 -16.88 -5.17 14.89
C PHE A 240 -17.09 -5.29 13.38
N GLN A 241 -17.05 -6.51 12.83
CA GLN A 241 -17.31 -6.78 11.42
C GLN A 241 -18.69 -6.27 10.97
N GLU A 242 -19.74 -6.51 11.76
CA GLU A 242 -21.11 -6.04 11.48
C GLU A 242 -21.25 -4.52 11.55
N SER A 243 -20.46 -3.86 12.42
CA SER A 243 -20.47 -2.40 12.55
C SER A 243 -19.69 -1.67 11.46
N SER A 244 -18.84 -2.41 10.75
CA SER A 244 -18.05 -1.92 9.62
C SER A 244 -18.85 -1.96 8.31
N ILE A 245 -18.34 -1.29 7.27
CA ILE A 245 -18.94 -1.38 5.93
C ILE A 245 -18.90 -2.85 5.49
N LYS A 246 -20.05 -3.36 5.02
CA LYS A 246 -20.20 -4.76 4.62
C LYS A 246 -19.11 -5.18 3.63
N GLY A 247 -18.36 -6.22 3.97
CA GLY A 247 -17.31 -6.79 3.13
C GLY A 247 -15.94 -6.13 3.26
N VAL A 248 -15.77 -5.11 4.12
CA VAL A 248 -14.46 -4.46 4.35
C VAL A 248 -13.62 -5.23 5.38
N VAL A 249 -14.23 -5.68 6.48
CA VAL A 249 -13.53 -6.48 7.49
C VAL A 249 -13.60 -7.96 7.07
N SER A 250 -12.50 -8.47 6.53
CA SER A 250 -12.39 -9.84 6.05
C SER A 250 -12.11 -10.84 7.17
N GLU A 251 -12.19 -12.14 6.86
CA GLU A 251 -11.81 -13.19 7.81
C GLU A 251 -10.32 -13.10 8.19
N ASN A 252 -9.47 -12.65 7.27
CA ASN A 252 -8.05 -12.42 7.53
C ASN A 252 -7.85 -11.35 8.62
N VAL A 253 -8.60 -10.24 8.54
CA VAL A 253 -8.61 -9.19 9.57
C VAL A 253 -9.05 -9.75 10.92
N LEU A 254 -10.13 -10.53 10.95
CA LEU A 254 -10.65 -11.10 12.20
C LEU A 254 -9.65 -12.06 12.85
N LYS A 255 -8.95 -12.89 12.06
CA LYS A 255 -7.89 -13.77 12.54
C LYS A 255 -6.72 -12.98 13.12
N MET A 256 -6.30 -11.91 12.46
CA MET A 256 -5.26 -11.02 12.98
C MET A 256 -5.67 -10.39 14.31
N LEU A 257 -6.88 -9.83 14.41
CA LEU A 257 -7.37 -9.22 15.65
C LEU A 257 -7.55 -10.27 16.77
N SER A 258 -7.98 -11.49 16.42
CA SER A 258 -8.03 -12.62 17.37
C SER A 258 -6.63 -13.00 17.87
N ALA A 259 -5.62 -12.95 17.01
CA ALA A 259 -4.23 -13.17 17.39
C ALA A 259 -3.72 -12.13 18.41
N TYR A 260 -4.13 -10.86 18.30
CA TYR A 260 -3.82 -9.86 19.34
C TYR A 260 -4.41 -10.24 20.70
N HIS A 261 -5.69 -10.67 20.74
CA HIS A 261 -6.31 -11.14 21.98
C HIS A 261 -5.58 -12.35 22.57
N LEU A 262 -5.37 -13.38 21.77
CA LEU A 262 -4.74 -14.62 22.22
C LEU A 262 -3.29 -14.41 22.65
N GLY A 263 -2.50 -13.74 21.83
CA GLY A 263 -1.07 -13.58 22.04
C GLY A 263 -0.73 -12.60 23.16
N LEU A 264 -1.44 -11.48 23.27
CA LEU A 264 -1.24 -10.55 24.40
C LEU A 264 -1.67 -11.19 25.73
N ALA A 265 -2.74 -11.98 25.75
CA ALA A 265 -3.15 -12.69 26.96
C ALA A 265 -2.14 -13.78 27.34
N GLN A 266 -1.77 -14.66 26.40
CA GLN A 266 -0.92 -15.82 26.71
C GLN A 266 0.53 -15.45 26.98
N LYS A 267 1.10 -14.53 26.20
CA LYS A 267 2.53 -14.20 26.30
C LYS A 267 2.79 -12.98 27.18
N TYR A 268 1.95 -11.96 27.07
CA TYR A 268 2.14 -10.68 27.77
C TYR A 268 1.24 -10.51 28.99
N GLN A 269 0.42 -11.51 29.34
CA GLN A 269 -0.45 -11.49 30.52
C GLN A 269 -1.40 -10.27 30.55
N ALA A 270 -1.83 -9.83 29.37
CA ALA A 270 -2.63 -8.62 29.20
C ALA A 270 -3.97 -8.93 28.51
N VAL A 271 -5.07 -8.67 29.21
CA VAL A 271 -6.42 -8.68 28.62
C VAL A 271 -6.70 -7.36 27.89
N HIS A 272 -7.72 -7.31 27.03
CA HIS A 272 -8.03 -6.13 26.21
C HIS A 272 -8.08 -4.79 26.96
N SER A 273 -8.56 -4.77 28.21
CA SER A 273 -8.68 -3.55 29.02
C SER A 273 -7.32 -3.00 29.49
N GLN A 274 -6.26 -3.80 29.39
CA GLN A 274 -4.88 -3.46 29.78
C GLN A 274 -3.97 -3.20 28.58
N TRP A 275 -4.51 -3.24 27.36
CA TRP A 275 -3.71 -2.98 26.17
C TRP A 275 -3.09 -1.59 26.22
N THR A 276 -1.80 -1.53 25.88
CA THR A 276 -1.02 -0.31 25.74
C THR A 276 -0.32 -0.31 24.39
N ALA A 277 0.04 0.87 23.88
CA ALA A 277 0.79 0.97 22.64
C ALA A 277 2.11 0.17 22.67
N PRO A 278 2.94 0.23 23.74
CA PRO A 278 4.13 -0.61 23.84
C PRO A 278 3.84 -2.11 23.76
N LEU A 279 2.80 -2.61 24.45
CA LEU A 279 2.43 -4.03 24.39
C LEU A 279 2.04 -4.46 22.97
N ILE A 280 1.23 -3.65 22.29
CA ILE A 280 0.79 -3.91 20.92
C ILE A 280 1.98 -3.91 19.97
N GLU A 281 2.85 -2.90 20.01
CA GLU A 281 4.02 -2.80 19.12
C GLU A 281 5.02 -3.92 19.37
N THR A 282 5.25 -4.29 20.64
CA THR A 282 6.16 -5.39 21.02
C THR A 282 5.64 -6.72 20.53
N PHE A 283 4.35 -7.02 20.78
CA PHE A 283 3.71 -8.22 20.26
C PHE A 283 3.73 -8.27 18.73
N THR A 284 3.44 -7.14 18.07
CA THR A 284 3.45 -7.03 16.60
C THR A 284 4.83 -7.35 16.03
N THR A 285 5.88 -6.79 16.63
CA THR A 285 7.26 -6.92 16.15
C THR A 285 7.81 -8.34 16.35
N HIS A 286 7.49 -8.97 17.48
CA HIS A 286 8.18 -10.20 17.89
C HIS A 286 7.34 -11.46 17.79
N ASP A 287 6.02 -11.36 17.80
CA ASP A 287 5.15 -12.49 18.10
C ASP A 287 3.95 -12.65 17.20
N LEU A 288 3.46 -11.60 16.55
CA LEU A 288 2.22 -11.65 15.78
C LEU A 288 2.17 -12.83 14.79
N MET A 289 3.27 -13.11 14.09
CA MET A 289 3.33 -14.19 13.10
C MET A 289 3.34 -15.61 13.70
N ASN A 290 3.52 -15.74 15.02
CA ASN A 290 3.34 -17.01 15.73
C ASN A 290 1.86 -17.30 16.02
N TYR A 291 1.01 -16.28 15.98
CA TYR A 291 -0.41 -16.36 16.32
C TYR A 291 -1.33 -16.11 15.11
N TRP A 292 -0.81 -15.50 14.05
CA TRP A 292 -1.54 -15.20 12.83
C TRP A 292 -0.75 -15.64 11.60
N THR A 293 -1.44 -16.31 10.67
CA THR A 293 -0.93 -16.59 9.34
C THR A 293 -1.65 -15.69 8.34
N PRO A 294 -0.97 -14.70 7.72
CA PRO A 294 -1.59 -13.82 6.74
C PRO A 294 -2.08 -14.61 5.51
N GLN A 295 -3.02 -14.03 4.78
CA GLN A 295 -3.60 -14.57 3.55
C GLN A 295 -3.59 -13.52 2.44
N TRP A 296 -3.55 -13.93 1.17
CA TRP A 296 -3.67 -13.05 0.00
C TRP A 296 -5.11 -12.54 -0.19
N ASP A 297 -5.62 -11.86 0.83
CA ASP A 297 -6.96 -11.29 0.89
C ASP A 297 -6.97 -10.08 1.82
N ASN A 298 -7.26 -8.91 1.25
CA ASN A 298 -7.40 -7.64 1.97
C ASN A 298 -6.16 -7.32 2.83
N LEU A 299 -4.96 -7.46 2.24
CA LEU A 299 -3.71 -7.14 2.93
C LEU A 299 -3.47 -5.64 2.97
N ASP A 300 -3.89 -4.93 1.94
CA ASP A 300 -3.68 -3.50 1.83
C ASP A 300 -4.52 -2.73 2.86
N GLY A 301 -3.85 -2.13 3.84
CA GLY A 301 -4.46 -1.43 4.97
C GLY A 301 -4.97 -2.34 6.10
N ILE A 302 -4.62 -3.62 6.12
CA ILE A 302 -5.01 -4.58 7.18
C ILE A 302 -4.57 -4.11 8.56
N GLY A 303 -3.37 -3.54 8.69
CA GLY A 303 -2.84 -2.99 9.93
C GLY A 303 -3.66 -1.82 10.47
N GLY A 304 -4.31 -1.06 9.58
CA GLY A 304 -5.20 0.04 9.95
C GLY A 304 -6.44 -0.44 10.70
N GLU A 305 -6.81 -1.71 10.54
CA GLU A 305 -7.93 -2.32 11.25
C GLU A 305 -7.66 -2.49 12.75
N VAL A 306 -6.39 -2.53 13.18
CA VAL A 306 -6.04 -2.53 14.61
C VAL A 306 -6.52 -1.24 15.28
N SER A 307 -6.18 -0.08 14.71
CA SER A 307 -6.59 1.22 15.24
C SER A 307 -8.12 1.43 15.18
N LYS A 308 -8.76 0.94 14.12
CA LYS A 308 -10.24 0.95 14.00
C LYS A 308 -10.88 0.07 15.06
N TYR A 309 -10.34 -1.11 15.32
CA TYR A 309 -10.85 -2.03 16.33
C TYR A 309 -10.66 -1.48 17.75
N VAL A 310 -9.50 -0.90 18.06
CA VAL A 310 -9.27 -0.18 19.33
C VAL A 310 -10.29 0.93 19.52
N THR A 311 -10.55 1.71 18.48
CA THR A 311 -11.57 2.78 18.50
C THR A 311 -12.96 2.20 18.78
N PHE A 312 -13.31 1.08 18.15
CA PHE A 312 -14.55 0.35 18.40
C PHE A 312 -14.66 -0.13 19.85
N LEU A 313 -13.60 -0.72 20.42
CA LEU A 313 -13.57 -1.12 21.84
C LEU A 313 -13.78 0.09 22.77
N GLY A 314 -13.21 1.24 22.42
CA GLY A 314 -13.45 2.52 23.09
C GLY A 314 -14.91 2.94 23.07
N GLN A 315 -15.56 2.88 21.90
CA GLN A 315 -16.99 3.18 21.74
C GLN A 315 -17.88 2.23 22.55
N LYS A 316 -17.47 0.96 22.69
CA LYS A 316 -18.13 -0.03 23.55
C LYS A 316 -17.78 0.09 25.04
N LYS A 317 -16.98 1.09 25.43
CA LYS A 317 -16.48 1.32 26.80
C LYS A 317 -15.70 0.13 27.37
N ALA A 318 -15.14 -0.71 26.51
CA ALA A 318 -14.29 -1.83 26.91
C ALA A 318 -12.83 -1.41 27.11
N LEU A 319 -12.42 -0.29 26.48
CA LEU A 319 -11.10 0.29 26.60
C LEU A 319 -11.21 1.78 26.88
N THR A 320 -10.79 2.22 28.07
CA THR A 320 -10.99 3.59 28.56
C THR A 320 -10.02 4.60 27.96
N ASN A 321 -8.85 4.16 27.51
CA ASN A 321 -7.76 4.97 26.95
C ASN A 321 -7.63 4.85 25.42
N SER A 322 -8.66 4.37 24.72
CA SER A 322 -8.63 4.08 23.26
C SER A 322 -8.07 5.22 22.39
N GLN A 323 -8.45 6.48 22.64
CA GLN A 323 -7.97 7.63 21.85
C GLN A 323 -6.47 7.88 22.02
N ASP A 324 -5.97 7.82 23.25
CA ASP A 324 -4.54 7.96 23.56
C ASP A 324 -3.73 6.78 23.05
N LEU A 325 -4.32 5.58 23.05
CA LEU A 325 -3.69 4.40 22.48
C LEU A 325 -3.52 4.53 20.96
N VAL A 326 -4.59 4.87 20.24
CA VAL A 326 -4.55 5.03 18.77
C VAL A 326 -3.54 6.10 18.34
N SER A 327 -3.46 7.23 19.05
CA SER A 327 -2.52 8.31 18.70
C SER A 327 -1.05 7.94 18.89
N LYS A 328 -0.76 6.90 19.69
CA LYS A 328 0.60 6.41 19.95
C LYS A 328 1.03 5.27 19.03
N LEU A 329 0.11 4.64 18.29
CA LEU A 329 0.39 3.55 17.35
C LEU A 329 0.82 4.07 15.96
N ASP A 330 1.64 5.12 15.94
CA ASP A 330 2.14 5.71 14.69
C ASP A 330 3.03 4.71 13.94
N GLY A 331 2.80 4.53 12.64
CA GLY A 331 3.51 3.57 11.81
C GLY A 331 3.11 2.09 11.99
N LEU A 332 2.29 1.73 13.00
CA LEU A 332 1.86 0.35 13.22
C LEU A 332 1.13 -0.23 12.00
N SER A 333 0.21 0.55 11.41
CA SER A 333 -0.57 0.11 10.24
C SER A 333 0.34 -0.36 9.12
N HIS A 334 1.21 0.54 8.64
CA HIS A 334 2.17 0.24 7.59
C HIS A 334 3.00 -0.97 7.97
N TYR A 335 3.58 -1.01 9.17
CA TYR A 335 4.41 -2.12 9.63
C TYR A 335 3.71 -3.48 9.50
N ILE A 336 2.46 -3.60 9.93
CA ILE A 336 1.69 -4.85 9.80
C ILE A 336 1.43 -5.18 8.33
N ASP A 337 1.02 -4.19 7.52
CA ASP A 337 0.76 -4.35 6.09
C ASP A 337 2.00 -4.95 5.39
N VAL A 338 3.17 -4.36 5.64
CA VAL A 338 4.46 -4.80 5.10
C VAL A 338 4.86 -6.19 5.62
N LEU A 339 4.72 -6.41 6.93
CA LEU A 339 5.11 -7.67 7.58
C LEU A 339 4.32 -8.84 7.01
N ALA A 340 3.01 -8.66 6.85
CA ALA A 340 2.11 -9.64 6.25
C ALA A 340 2.49 -9.93 4.80
N LEU A 341 2.67 -8.89 4.00
CA LEU A 341 3.06 -8.99 2.59
C LEU A 341 4.40 -9.73 2.44
N ASN A 342 5.45 -9.32 3.16
CA ASN A 342 6.77 -9.95 3.09
C ASN A 342 6.75 -11.41 3.53
N THR A 343 5.94 -11.76 4.53
CA THR A 343 5.80 -13.15 4.97
C THR A 343 5.15 -14.02 3.89
N LEU A 344 4.11 -13.49 3.23
CA LEU A 344 3.46 -14.19 2.14
C LEU A 344 4.38 -14.34 0.92
N LEU A 345 5.11 -13.29 0.56
CA LEU A 345 6.09 -13.31 -0.53
C LEU A 345 7.19 -14.34 -0.27
N ALA A 346 7.76 -14.38 0.93
CA ALA A 346 8.81 -15.34 1.30
C ALA A 346 8.35 -16.80 1.20
N ASN A 347 7.05 -17.07 1.33
CA ASN A 347 6.46 -18.41 1.21
C ASN A 347 6.17 -18.83 -0.24
N LEU A 348 6.30 -17.92 -1.22
CA LEU A 348 6.12 -18.26 -2.64
C LEU A 348 7.29 -19.07 -3.17
N LYS A 349 6.97 -20.19 -3.83
CA LYS A 349 7.96 -20.96 -4.58
C LYS A 349 8.41 -20.19 -5.81
N LEU A 350 9.66 -20.37 -6.21
CA LEU A 350 10.22 -19.72 -7.39
C LEU A 350 9.42 -19.98 -8.67
N SER A 351 8.87 -21.20 -8.82
CA SER A 351 7.99 -21.54 -9.95
C SER A 351 6.69 -20.73 -9.97
N GLN A 352 6.12 -20.42 -8.80
CA GLN A 352 4.94 -19.57 -8.69
C GLN A 352 5.28 -18.12 -9.04
N VAL A 353 6.41 -17.60 -8.54
CA VAL A 353 6.90 -16.26 -8.88
C VAL A 353 7.13 -16.14 -10.39
N GLN A 354 7.69 -17.17 -11.03
CA GLN A 354 7.92 -17.21 -12.46
C GLN A 354 6.61 -17.18 -13.27
N GLU A 355 5.57 -17.88 -12.82
CA GLU A 355 4.25 -17.90 -13.46
C GLU A 355 3.52 -16.57 -13.28
N LEU A 356 3.51 -16.04 -12.06
CA LEU A 356 2.80 -14.80 -11.71
C LEU A 356 3.47 -13.56 -12.31
N GLY A 357 4.80 -13.54 -12.41
CA GLY A 357 5.56 -12.41 -12.95
C GLY A 357 5.56 -12.31 -14.48
N GLN A 358 4.93 -13.24 -15.20
CA GLN A 358 4.84 -13.19 -16.65
C GLN A 358 3.89 -12.09 -17.12
N VAL A 359 4.40 -11.19 -17.96
CA VAL A 359 3.56 -10.23 -18.69
C VAL A 359 2.86 -10.98 -19.81
N LYS A 360 1.57 -11.27 -19.65
CA LYS A 360 0.76 -11.83 -20.73
C LYS A 360 0.40 -10.71 -21.70
N GLU A 361 0.91 -10.77 -22.92
CA GLU A 361 0.44 -9.89 -24.00
C GLU A 361 -1.05 -10.17 -24.23
N SER A 362 -1.89 -9.18 -23.94
CA SER A 362 -3.35 -9.23 -24.11
C SER A 362 -3.79 -8.56 -25.40
#